data_AF-A0A0S6X907-F1
#
_entry.id   AF-A0A0S6X907-F1
#
_cell.length_a   1.000
_cell.length_b   1.000
_cell.length_c   1.000
_cell.angle_alpha   90.00
_cell.angle_beta   90.00
_cell.angle_gamma   90.00
#
_symmetry.space_group_name_H-M   'P 1'
#
loop_
_entity.id
_entity.type
_entity.pdbx_description
1 polymer ?
#
loop_
_entity_poly.entity_id
_entity_poly.type
_entity_poly.pdbx_seq_one_letter_code
_entity_poly.pdbx_strand_id
1 'polypeptide(L)'
;MAAVIGGDGKLALRTMNYFLGWKTADLGSGITRLSTVSVPELTFQDSTQRAISSIAREVAILTSLQTSADELFALVPWNLPTGHRRFFMRQIYKILQRPVDFTSEDNRKFATRALRDAITTKTFSLQLHLGYRDRPGQFDQAGKLAYIALNLKSIATCLAQTVSTKETVRADSIISLRHCIRWVADLIILVLDDLYKIHQWRQTRGATFVLSDLNDYIRESVVDDCSEFTLTQPGEMNSASLMILLCATPRSLLRMMLELIKAYFGKAIQCLPQNGAQRALIQETIGYSKMLPFKLPIIDALILEVENSIRMSYKMADANTQQRIDAELTMLVDGEVPLCLSLAAEQVTGNLTSKLQDSFEMSKIIFVNTDWLGLRDSDTEDGPTQRRKYDVIRKTPITEGMKVRSCRRCGSVVEDAYVGMGERERMAVPPWLAQAQRFCICLGYWMLESR
;
A
#
# COMPACT_ATOMS: atom_id res chain seq x y z
N MET A 1 12.37 -5.48 -21.67
CA MET A 1 12.11 -6.85 -22.21
C MET A 1 13.01 -7.09 -23.41
N ALA A 2 13.77 -8.19 -23.43
CA ALA A 2 14.47 -8.63 -24.63
C ALA A 2 13.76 -9.87 -25.17
N ALA A 3 13.21 -9.77 -26.38
CA ALA A 3 12.68 -10.93 -27.10
C ALA A 3 13.86 -11.62 -27.77
N VAL A 4 14.16 -12.84 -27.37
CA VAL A 4 15.14 -13.68 -28.08
C VAL A 4 14.32 -14.72 -28.84
N ILE A 5 14.47 -14.74 -30.17
CA ILE A 5 13.91 -15.81 -30.99
C ILE A 5 14.81 -17.02 -30.80
N GLY A 6 14.29 -18.08 -30.19
CA GLY A 6 14.99 -19.36 -30.07
C GLY A 6 15.22 -19.98 -31.44
N GLY A 7 16.21 -20.85 -31.57
CA GLY A 7 16.47 -21.60 -32.81
C GLY A 7 15.30 -22.49 -33.27
N ASP A 8 14.27 -22.66 -32.43
CA ASP A 8 13.01 -23.34 -32.69
C ASP A 8 11.88 -22.39 -33.18
N GLY A 9 12.19 -21.11 -33.42
CA GLY A 9 11.22 -20.11 -33.85
C GLY A 9 10.28 -19.63 -32.75
N LYS A 10 10.47 -20.04 -31.49
CA LYS A 10 9.67 -19.57 -30.35
C LYS A 10 10.24 -18.28 -29.80
N LEU A 11 9.34 -17.34 -29.51
CA LEU A 11 9.68 -16.05 -28.95
C LEU A 11 9.82 -16.20 -27.42
N ALA A 12 11.07 -16.29 -26.94
CA ALA A 12 11.34 -16.30 -25.51
C ALA A 12 11.40 -14.86 -24.99
N LEU A 13 10.36 -14.45 -24.27
CA LEU A 13 10.36 -13.20 -23.53
C LEU A 13 11.25 -13.38 -22.29
N ARG A 14 12.48 -12.87 -22.34
CA ARG A 14 13.32 -12.80 -21.14
C ARG A 14 13.04 -11.48 -20.42
N THR A 15 12.64 -11.57 -19.16
CA THR A 15 12.67 -10.45 -18.22
C THR A 15 14.13 -9.99 -18.07
N MET A 16 14.35 -8.67 -18.02
CA MET A 16 15.70 -8.16 -17.76
C MET A 16 16.05 -8.53 -16.32
N ASN A 17 17.03 -9.42 -16.16
CA ASN A 17 17.64 -9.66 -14.86
C ASN A 17 18.68 -8.56 -14.64
N TYR A 18 18.68 -7.96 -13.47
CA TYR A 18 19.78 -7.16 -12.95
C TYR A 18 20.98 -8.10 -12.81
N PHE A 19 21.87 -8.06 -13.79
CA PHE A 19 23.22 -8.54 -13.60
C PHE A 19 24.01 -7.40 -12.95
N LEU A 20 24.86 -7.73 -11.99
CA LEU A 20 25.83 -6.79 -11.44
C LEU A 20 26.73 -6.38 -12.62
N GLY A 21 26.42 -5.24 -13.22
CA GLY A 21 26.76 -4.99 -14.61
C GLY A 21 25.53 -4.88 -15.49
N TRP A 22 25.03 -3.65 -15.67
CA TRP A 22 24.71 -3.22 -17.03
C TRP A 22 26.04 -3.16 -17.81
N LYS A 23 26.74 -4.30 -17.91
CA LYS A 23 27.73 -4.47 -18.96
C LYS A 23 26.90 -4.25 -20.21
N THR A 24 27.29 -3.24 -20.99
CA THR A 24 27.15 -3.30 -22.43
C THR A 24 27.23 -4.77 -22.80
N ALA A 25 26.13 -5.35 -23.28
CA ALA A 25 26.24 -6.62 -24.00
C ALA A 25 27.48 -6.45 -24.86
N ASP A 26 28.45 -7.36 -24.73
CA ASP A 26 29.58 -7.42 -25.63
C ASP A 26 28.99 -7.51 -27.04
N LEU A 27 28.75 -6.35 -27.65
CA LEU A 27 28.58 -6.18 -29.06
C LEU A 27 29.93 -6.67 -29.58
N GLY A 28 29.87 -7.87 -30.15
CA GLY A 28 31.04 -8.67 -30.49
C GLY A 28 32.18 -7.81 -31.01
N SER A 29 33.35 -8.08 -30.44
CA SER A 29 34.67 -7.74 -30.96
C SER A 29 34.65 -7.58 -32.49
N GLY A 30 34.60 -6.34 -32.98
CA GLY A 30 34.50 -6.13 -34.43
C GLY A 30 34.48 -4.69 -34.94
N ILE A 31 34.38 -3.66 -34.08
CA ILE A 31 34.46 -2.27 -34.56
C ILE A 31 35.67 -1.59 -33.93
N THR A 32 36.69 -1.48 -34.75
CA THR A 32 37.96 -0.79 -34.54
C THR A 32 37.76 0.63 -34.01
N ARG A 33 38.50 0.91 -32.93
CA ARG A 33 38.74 2.21 -32.30
C ARG A 33 38.92 3.34 -33.32
N LEU A 34 38.16 4.42 -33.16
CA LEU A 34 38.57 5.76 -33.59
C LEU A 34 38.16 6.80 -32.54
N SER A 35 39.10 7.72 -32.30
CA SER A 35 39.07 8.96 -31.52
C SER A 35 38.97 8.90 -29.99
N THR A 36 40.17 8.93 -29.42
CA THR A 36 40.63 9.73 -28.27
C THR A 36 39.74 10.93 -27.88
N VAL A 37 38.88 10.72 -26.89
CA VAL A 37 38.54 11.74 -25.89
C VAL A 37 38.61 11.04 -24.54
N SER A 38 39.54 11.47 -23.69
CA SER A 38 39.71 10.99 -22.32
C SER A 38 38.49 11.42 -21.49
N VAL A 39 37.42 10.63 -21.53
CA VAL A 39 36.35 10.71 -20.54
C VAL A 39 36.90 10.10 -19.25
N PRO A 40 36.80 10.78 -18.09
CA PRO A 40 37.26 10.21 -16.82
C PRO A 40 36.60 8.86 -16.60
N GLU A 41 37.35 7.86 -16.11
CA GLU A 41 36.83 6.55 -15.72
C GLU A 41 35.70 6.75 -14.69
N LEU A 42 34.47 6.81 -15.20
CA LEU A 42 33.26 6.87 -14.42
C LEU A 42 33.13 5.53 -13.70
N THR A 43 33.16 5.58 -12.38
CA THR A 43 32.94 4.40 -11.54
C THR A 43 31.60 3.78 -11.94
N PHE A 44 31.56 2.44 -12.01
CA PHE A 44 30.42 1.66 -12.48
C PHE A 44 29.08 1.98 -11.75
N GLN A 45 29.19 2.49 -10.52
CA GLN A 45 28.05 2.96 -9.71
C GLN A 45 27.41 4.24 -10.29
N ASP A 46 28.21 5.13 -10.87
CA ASP A 46 27.75 6.40 -11.45
C ASP A 46 26.98 6.18 -12.76
N SER A 47 27.38 5.23 -13.60
CA SER A 47 26.65 4.92 -14.84
C SER A 47 25.26 4.35 -14.55
N THR A 48 25.16 3.48 -13.54
CA THR A 48 23.89 2.88 -13.11
C THR A 48 22.96 3.94 -12.53
N GLN A 49 23.46 4.82 -11.64
CA GLN A 49 22.66 5.91 -11.08
C GLN A 49 22.21 6.94 -12.13
N ARG A 50 23.05 7.22 -13.15
CA ARG A 50 22.66 8.07 -14.29
C ARG A 50 21.52 7.45 -15.09
N ALA A 51 21.62 6.16 -15.45
CA ALA A 51 20.57 5.46 -16.17
C ALA A 51 19.25 5.45 -15.37
N ILE A 52 19.32 5.14 -14.07
CA ILE A 52 18.17 5.19 -13.16
C ILE A 52 17.56 6.59 -13.12
N SER A 53 18.38 7.64 -13.06
CA SER A 53 17.91 9.03 -13.05
C SER A 53 17.23 9.42 -14.37
N SER A 54 17.74 8.95 -15.50
CA SER A 54 17.12 9.16 -16.82
C SER A 54 15.74 8.49 -16.91
N ILE A 55 15.63 7.23 -16.47
CA ILE A 55 14.35 6.52 -16.43
C ILE A 55 13.40 7.22 -15.45
N ALA A 56 13.88 7.62 -14.27
CA ALA A 56 13.08 8.32 -13.26
C ALA A 56 12.50 9.62 -13.81
N ARG A 57 13.31 10.39 -14.57
CA ARG A 57 12.86 11.61 -15.23
C ARG A 57 11.76 11.35 -16.23
N GLU A 58 11.92 10.35 -17.09
CA GLU A 58 10.89 10.01 -18.09
C GLU A 58 9.59 9.55 -17.42
N VAL A 59 9.69 8.70 -16.40
CA VAL A 59 8.53 8.26 -15.60
C VAL A 59 7.84 9.46 -14.94
N ALA A 60 8.59 10.41 -14.38
CA ALA A 60 8.05 11.60 -13.75
C ALA A 60 7.34 12.52 -14.77
N ILE A 61 7.89 12.66 -15.97
CA ILE A 61 7.27 13.41 -17.08
C ILE A 61 5.94 12.76 -17.49
N LEU A 62 5.95 11.46 -17.81
CA LEU A 62 4.73 10.74 -18.21
C LEU A 62 3.66 10.74 -17.10
N THR A 63 4.09 10.62 -15.84
CA THR A 63 3.21 10.71 -14.67
C THR A 63 2.56 12.08 -14.58
N SER A 64 3.33 13.16 -14.79
CA SER A 64 2.84 14.55 -14.78
C SER A 64 1.89 14.84 -15.95
N LEU A 65 2.17 14.27 -17.12
CA LEU A 65 1.32 14.32 -18.32
C LEU A 65 0.11 13.38 -18.24
N GLN A 66 -0.07 12.67 -17.11
CA GLN A 66 -1.14 11.69 -16.91
C GLN A 66 -1.20 10.58 -17.96
N THR A 67 -0.11 10.34 -18.69
CA THR A 67 0.01 9.26 -19.70
C THR A 67 0.43 7.94 -19.06
N SER A 68 0.21 6.80 -19.72
CA SER A 68 0.72 5.51 -19.23
C SER A 68 2.25 5.53 -19.23
N ALA A 69 2.84 5.00 -18.16
CA ALA A 69 4.29 4.78 -18.02
C ALA A 69 4.63 3.28 -18.00
N ASP A 70 3.72 2.41 -18.47
CA ASP A 70 3.87 0.95 -18.39
C ASP A 70 5.11 0.43 -19.12
N GLU A 71 5.46 1.02 -20.27
CA GLU A 71 6.62 0.64 -21.05
C GLU A 71 7.93 0.89 -20.30
N LEU A 72 7.99 1.96 -19.52
CA LEU A 72 9.16 2.29 -18.70
C LEU A 72 9.33 1.33 -17.53
N PHE A 73 8.24 0.76 -17.01
CA PHE A 73 8.33 -0.30 -15.99
C PHE A 73 9.00 -1.55 -16.55
N ALA A 74 8.81 -1.86 -17.84
CA ALA A 74 9.48 -2.99 -18.50
C ALA A 74 11.00 -2.76 -18.74
N LEU A 75 11.49 -1.53 -18.53
CA LEU A 75 12.91 -1.19 -18.58
C LEU A 75 13.59 -1.32 -17.21
N VAL A 76 12.83 -1.28 -16.12
CA VAL A 76 13.38 -1.44 -14.77
C VAL A 76 13.46 -2.94 -14.44
N PRO A 77 14.63 -3.48 -14.10
CA PRO A 77 14.75 -4.88 -13.67
C PRO A 77 13.91 -5.13 -12.43
N TRP A 78 13.19 -6.25 -12.40
CA TRP A 78 12.35 -6.62 -11.27
C TRP A 78 13.17 -6.94 -10.00
N ASN A 79 14.41 -7.39 -10.18
CA ASN A 79 15.36 -7.72 -9.12
C ASN A 79 16.37 -6.57 -8.84
N LEU A 80 15.95 -5.31 -8.99
CA LEU A 80 16.78 -4.16 -8.69
C LEU A 80 17.12 -4.12 -7.17
N PRO A 81 18.39 -3.96 -6.76
CA PRO A 81 18.75 -3.90 -5.34
C PRO A 81 17.98 -2.81 -4.60
N THR A 82 17.64 -3.04 -3.33
CA THR A 82 16.82 -2.13 -2.51
C THR A 82 17.35 -0.70 -2.48
N GLY A 83 18.67 -0.49 -2.39
CA GLY A 83 19.26 0.85 -2.45
C GLY A 83 19.00 1.58 -3.78
N HIS A 84 19.07 0.87 -4.91
CA HIS A 84 18.78 1.44 -6.23
C HIS A 84 17.28 1.70 -6.44
N ARG A 85 16.40 0.84 -5.91
CA ARG A 85 14.94 1.05 -5.90
C ARG A 85 14.58 2.32 -5.12
N ARG A 86 15.14 2.48 -3.92
CA ARG A 86 14.96 3.66 -3.07
C ARG A 86 15.48 4.92 -3.75
N PHE A 87 16.68 4.86 -4.36
CA PHE A 87 17.23 5.97 -5.11
C PHE A 87 16.32 6.39 -6.28
N PHE A 88 15.87 5.42 -7.08
CA PHE A 88 14.94 5.67 -8.19
C PHE A 88 13.66 6.37 -7.73
N MET A 89 13.01 5.86 -6.68
CA MET A 89 11.80 6.47 -6.12
C MET A 89 12.07 7.88 -5.59
N ARG A 90 13.18 8.10 -4.87
CA ARG A 90 13.59 9.43 -4.40
C ARG A 90 13.77 10.41 -5.56
N GLN A 91 14.36 9.99 -6.69
CA GLN A 91 14.49 10.86 -7.86
C GLN A 91 13.13 11.25 -8.44
N ILE A 92 12.19 10.30 -8.53
CA ILE A 92 10.84 10.58 -9.04
C ILE A 92 10.12 11.60 -8.15
N TYR A 93 10.14 11.41 -6.84
CA TYR A 93 9.53 12.37 -5.91
C TYR A 93 10.17 13.76 -6.00
N LYS A 94 11.51 13.82 -6.12
CA LYS A 94 12.24 15.09 -6.30
C LYS A 94 11.86 15.81 -7.59
N ILE A 95 11.75 15.08 -8.71
CA ILE A 95 11.41 15.67 -10.02
C ILE A 95 9.96 16.14 -10.06
N LEU A 96 9.04 15.37 -9.47
CA LEU A 96 7.62 15.73 -9.42
C LEU A 96 7.36 16.96 -8.54
N GLN A 97 8.27 17.30 -7.61
CA GLN A 97 8.17 18.43 -6.67
C GLN A 97 6.79 18.53 -5.99
N ARG A 98 6.18 17.39 -5.71
CA ARG A 98 4.86 17.35 -5.08
C ARG A 98 5.02 17.54 -3.58
N PRO A 99 4.21 18.39 -2.93
CA PRO A 99 4.19 18.43 -1.48
C PRO A 99 3.76 17.05 -0.98
N VAL A 100 4.59 16.42 -0.16
CA VAL A 100 4.30 15.12 0.48
C VAL A 100 3.91 15.31 1.94
N ASP A 101 4.27 16.46 2.51
CA ASP A 101 3.90 16.87 3.85
C ASP A 101 2.63 17.73 3.83
N PHE A 102 1.66 17.34 4.65
CA PHE A 102 0.36 17.98 4.75
C PHE A 102 -0.01 18.36 6.18
N THR A 103 0.98 18.40 7.08
CA THR A 103 0.76 18.72 8.50
C THR A 103 0.34 20.18 8.76
N SER A 104 0.37 21.04 7.74
CA SER A 104 0.03 22.46 7.81
C SER A 104 -1.27 22.89 7.10
N GLU A 105 -1.86 22.06 6.22
CA GLU A 105 -3.08 22.43 5.48
C GLU A 105 -4.38 22.07 6.26
N ASP A 106 -5.50 22.76 5.97
CA ASP A 106 -6.83 22.37 6.44
C ASP A 106 -7.12 20.89 6.07
N ASN A 107 -7.01 19.99 7.05
CA ASN A 107 -7.07 18.53 6.90
C ASN A 107 -8.21 18.02 5.99
N ARG A 108 -9.38 18.70 5.97
CA ARG A 108 -10.54 18.32 5.14
C ARG A 108 -10.35 18.62 3.64
N LYS A 109 -9.74 19.76 3.31
CA LYS A 109 -9.43 20.14 1.93
C LYS A 109 -8.37 19.19 1.35
N PHE A 110 -7.38 18.84 2.18
CA PHE A 110 -6.33 17.93 1.79
C PHE A 110 -6.85 16.52 1.52
N ALA A 111 -7.67 15.95 2.40
CA ALA A 111 -8.23 14.63 2.20
C ALA A 111 -8.90 14.51 0.81
N THR A 112 -9.72 15.50 0.43
CA THR A 112 -10.37 15.56 -0.88
C THR A 112 -9.37 15.68 -2.03
N ARG A 113 -8.29 16.44 -1.84
CA ARG A 113 -7.18 16.56 -2.81
C ARG A 113 -6.43 15.23 -2.96
N ALA A 114 -6.12 14.53 -1.88
CA ALA A 114 -5.45 13.23 -1.88
C ALA A 114 -6.25 12.17 -2.67
N LEU A 115 -7.58 12.18 -2.57
CA LEU A 115 -8.43 11.34 -3.42
C LEU A 115 -8.31 11.67 -4.90
N ARG A 116 -8.27 12.96 -5.25
CA ARG A 116 -8.25 13.39 -6.66
C ARG A 116 -6.86 13.38 -7.29
N ASP A 117 -5.81 13.28 -6.48
CA ASP A 117 -4.44 13.38 -6.97
C ASP A 117 -3.99 12.10 -7.70
N ALA A 118 -4.10 12.13 -9.04
CA ALA A 118 -3.70 11.04 -9.90
C ALA A 118 -2.18 10.79 -9.87
N ILE A 119 -1.37 11.82 -9.58
CA ILE A 119 0.09 11.70 -9.58
C ILE A 119 0.53 10.83 -8.40
N THR A 120 0.05 11.11 -7.20
CA THR A 120 0.32 10.29 -6.02
C THR A 120 -0.07 8.82 -6.23
N THR A 121 -1.20 8.55 -6.90
CA THR A 121 -1.61 7.17 -7.22
C THR A 121 -0.63 6.47 -8.17
N LYS A 122 -0.15 7.16 -9.20
CA LYS A 122 0.84 6.60 -10.12
C LYS A 122 2.18 6.37 -9.43
N THR A 123 2.61 7.27 -8.55
CA THR A 123 3.83 7.09 -7.78
C THR A 123 3.73 5.92 -6.80
N PHE A 124 2.61 5.76 -6.09
CA PHE A 124 2.39 4.57 -5.26
C PHE A 124 2.26 3.29 -6.08
N SER A 125 1.65 3.34 -7.27
CA SER A 125 1.63 2.19 -8.16
C SER A 125 3.04 1.74 -8.53
N LEU A 126 3.94 2.69 -8.78
CA LEU A 126 5.32 2.39 -9.11
C LEU A 126 6.08 1.85 -7.90
N GLN A 127 5.88 2.47 -6.74
CA GLN A 127 6.43 1.98 -5.49
C GLN A 127 5.98 0.55 -5.18
N LEU A 128 4.70 0.24 -5.42
CA LEU A 128 4.16 -1.11 -5.27
C LEU A 128 4.81 -2.11 -6.23
N HIS A 129 5.02 -1.69 -7.48
CA HIS A 129 5.67 -2.53 -8.50
C HIS A 129 7.14 -2.81 -8.16
N LEU A 130 7.85 -1.84 -7.58
CA LEU A 130 9.24 -2.03 -7.17
C LEU A 130 9.37 -2.72 -5.81
N GLY A 131 8.32 -2.68 -4.98
CA GLY A 131 8.32 -3.24 -3.63
C GLY A 131 8.22 -4.75 -3.57
N TYR A 132 8.12 -5.46 -4.69
CA TYR A 132 8.18 -6.93 -4.68
C TYR A 132 9.52 -7.43 -4.15
N ARG A 133 9.46 -8.45 -3.29
CA ARG A 133 10.60 -9.27 -2.90
C ARG A 133 10.75 -10.45 -3.87
N ASP A 134 11.71 -11.34 -3.61
CA ASP A 134 12.03 -12.49 -4.46
C ASP A 134 10.84 -13.45 -4.68
N ARG A 135 9.81 -13.39 -3.83
CA ARG A 135 8.58 -14.18 -3.93
C ARG A 135 7.37 -13.32 -4.34
N PRO A 136 6.54 -13.76 -5.32
CA PRO A 136 5.33 -13.04 -5.71
C PRO A 136 4.32 -12.99 -4.57
N GLY A 137 3.89 -11.78 -4.23
CA GLY A 137 2.94 -11.48 -3.15
C GLY A 137 3.58 -11.07 -1.83
N GLN A 138 4.91 -11.10 -1.70
CA GLN A 138 5.64 -10.51 -0.59
C GLN A 138 6.12 -9.11 -0.97
N PHE A 139 5.80 -8.14 -0.11
CA PHE A 139 6.17 -6.74 -0.30
C PHE A 139 7.19 -6.32 0.75
N ASP A 140 8.15 -5.49 0.36
CA ASP A 140 8.88 -4.70 1.32
C ASP A 140 7.96 -3.67 2.00
N GLN A 141 8.44 -3.05 3.06
CA GLN A 141 7.64 -2.12 3.86
C GLN A 141 7.09 -0.95 3.03
N ALA A 142 7.90 -0.41 2.11
CA ALA A 142 7.48 0.64 1.19
C ALA A 142 6.38 0.17 0.23
N GLY A 143 6.48 -1.06 -0.28
CA GLY A 143 5.47 -1.73 -1.09
C GLY A 143 4.17 -1.98 -0.32
N LYS A 144 4.26 -2.45 0.94
CA LYS A 144 3.11 -2.62 1.85
C LYS A 144 2.39 -1.28 2.05
N LEU A 145 3.14 -0.22 2.33
CA LEU A 145 2.56 1.12 2.51
C LEU A 145 1.87 1.63 1.24
N ALA A 146 2.49 1.44 0.08
CA ALA A 146 1.90 1.78 -1.21
C ALA A 146 0.63 0.97 -1.50
N TYR A 147 0.64 -0.34 -1.22
CA TYR A 147 -0.52 -1.21 -1.36
C TYR A 147 -1.68 -0.73 -0.49
N ILE A 148 -1.41 -0.39 0.78
CA ILE A 148 -2.42 0.14 1.71
C ILE A 148 -2.98 1.46 1.20
N ALA A 149 -2.13 2.40 0.80
CA ALA A 149 -2.56 3.71 0.30
C ALA A 149 -3.43 3.59 -0.96
N LEU A 150 -3.06 2.72 -1.91
CA LEU A 150 -3.84 2.46 -3.12
C LEU A 150 -5.20 1.83 -2.80
N ASN A 151 -5.24 0.88 -1.87
CA ASN A 151 -6.49 0.27 -1.41
C ASN A 151 -7.41 1.26 -0.69
N LEU A 152 -6.88 2.01 0.27
CA LEU A 152 -7.64 3.05 0.98
C LEU A 152 -8.22 4.07 -0.01
N LYS A 153 -7.41 4.53 -0.97
CA LYS A 153 -7.87 5.47 -2.00
C LYS A 153 -8.95 4.88 -2.91
N SER A 154 -8.78 3.63 -3.36
CA SER A 154 -9.77 2.94 -4.19
C SER A 154 -11.09 2.77 -3.45
N ILE A 155 -11.05 2.26 -2.22
CA ILE A 155 -12.23 2.08 -1.37
C ILE A 155 -12.89 3.42 -1.07
N ALA A 156 -12.12 4.44 -0.70
CA ALA A 156 -12.63 5.77 -0.42
C ALA A 156 -13.35 6.38 -1.63
N THR A 157 -12.81 6.18 -2.84
CA THR A 157 -13.45 6.64 -4.09
C THR A 157 -14.79 5.94 -4.30
N CYS A 158 -14.86 4.63 -4.11
CA CYS A 158 -16.09 3.84 -4.25
C CYS A 158 -17.14 4.23 -3.21
N LEU A 159 -16.72 4.45 -1.95
CA LEU A 159 -17.60 4.90 -0.88
C LEU A 159 -18.10 6.31 -1.14
N ALA A 160 -17.22 7.27 -1.45
CA ALA A 160 -17.61 8.66 -1.70
C ALA A 160 -18.62 8.78 -2.86
N GLN A 161 -18.43 8.03 -3.95
CA GLN A 161 -19.40 7.96 -5.05
C GLN A 161 -20.78 7.46 -4.61
N THR A 162 -20.83 6.59 -3.59
CA THR A 162 -22.06 5.94 -3.15
C THR A 162 -22.75 6.67 -2.00
N VAL A 163 -22.01 7.19 -1.02
CA VAL A 163 -22.56 7.74 0.23
C VAL A 163 -22.66 9.26 0.23
N SER A 164 -21.91 9.97 -0.62
CA SER A 164 -21.96 11.44 -0.70
C SER A 164 -23.15 11.97 -1.51
N THR A 165 -23.96 11.11 -2.11
CA THR A 165 -25.18 11.52 -2.81
C THR A 165 -26.24 12.02 -1.81
N LYS A 166 -26.91 13.11 -2.15
CA LYS A 166 -28.03 13.64 -1.35
C LYS A 166 -29.23 12.69 -1.35
N GLU A 167 -29.37 11.91 -2.42
CA GLU A 167 -30.45 10.94 -2.62
C GLU A 167 -30.33 9.72 -1.68
N THR A 168 -31.43 9.00 -1.56
CA THR A 168 -31.47 7.71 -0.85
C THR A 168 -30.64 6.69 -1.61
N VAL A 169 -29.73 6.02 -0.89
CA VAL A 169 -28.82 5.04 -1.50
C VAL A 169 -29.57 3.72 -1.65
N ARG A 170 -29.45 3.08 -2.83
CA ARG A 170 -30.03 1.75 -3.08
C ARG A 170 -29.40 0.70 -2.16
N ALA A 171 -30.21 -0.26 -1.70
CA ALA A 171 -29.79 -1.36 -0.84
C ALA A 171 -28.60 -2.14 -1.41
N ASP A 172 -28.64 -2.46 -2.71
CA ASP A 172 -27.59 -3.23 -3.38
C ASP A 172 -26.22 -2.51 -3.33
N SER A 173 -26.22 -1.18 -3.44
CA SER A 173 -24.99 -0.38 -3.35
C SER A 173 -24.36 -0.47 -1.96
N ILE A 174 -25.17 -0.41 -0.90
CA ILE A 174 -24.69 -0.59 0.48
C ILE A 174 -24.16 -2.02 0.66
N ILE A 175 -24.96 -3.03 0.33
CA ILE A 175 -24.62 -4.45 0.48
C ILE A 175 -23.30 -4.78 -0.24
N SER A 176 -23.13 -4.29 -1.46
CA SER A 176 -21.93 -4.55 -2.27
C SER A 176 -20.64 -3.97 -1.69
N LEU A 177 -20.71 -2.91 -0.87
CA LEU A 177 -19.54 -2.25 -0.25
C LEU A 177 -19.18 -2.80 1.14
N ARG A 178 -19.99 -3.69 1.70
CA ARG A 178 -19.79 -4.28 3.03
C ARG A 178 -18.37 -4.83 3.24
N HIS A 179 -17.85 -5.55 2.25
CA HIS A 179 -16.52 -6.17 2.34
C HIS A 179 -15.39 -5.15 2.28
N CYS A 180 -15.59 -4.02 1.59
CA CYS A 180 -14.64 -2.90 1.62
C CYS A 180 -14.58 -2.26 3.00
N ILE A 181 -15.73 -2.11 3.68
CA ILE A 181 -15.79 -1.63 5.07
C ILE A 181 -15.07 -2.61 6.01
N ARG A 182 -15.28 -3.92 5.83
CA ARG A 182 -14.57 -4.95 6.59
C ARG A 182 -13.06 -4.87 6.38
N TRP A 183 -12.59 -4.72 5.13
CA TRP A 183 -11.16 -4.58 4.86
C TRP A 183 -10.52 -3.43 5.63
N VAL A 184 -11.22 -2.29 5.71
CA VAL A 184 -10.71 -1.12 6.44
C VAL A 184 -10.78 -1.32 7.95
N ALA A 185 -11.84 -1.96 8.45
CA ALA A 185 -11.93 -2.31 9.86
C ALA A 185 -10.81 -3.27 10.27
N ASP A 186 -10.57 -4.32 9.48
CA ASP A 186 -9.51 -5.29 9.71
C ASP A 186 -8.12 -4.63 9.58
N LEU A 187 -7.95 -3.63 8.71
CA LEU A 187 -6.73 -2.81 8.67
C LEU A 187 -6.53 -2.01 9.97
N ILE A 188 -7.59 -1.43 10.54
CA ILE A 188 -7.50 -0.71 11.82
C ILE A 188 -7.13 -1.71 12.93
N ILE A 189 -7.71 -2.90 12.94
CA ILE A 189 -7.35 -3.98 13.87
C ILE A 189 -5.87 -4.33 13.75
N LEU A 190 -5.37 -4.51 12.51
CA LEU A 190 -3.96 -4.77 12.26
C LEU A 190 -3.07 -3.64 12.83
N VAL A 191 -3.45 -2.37 12.60
CA VAL A 191 -2.69 -1.23 13.14
C VAL A 191 -2.68 -1.25 14.67
N LEU A 192 -3.81 -1.53 15.32
CA LEU A 192 -3.89 -1.59 16.79
C LEU A 192 -3.11 -2.78 17.37
N ASP A 193 -3.21 -3.96 16.77
CA ASP A 193 -2.43 -5.15 17.16
C ASP A 193 -0.93 -4.89 17.03
N ASP A 194 -0.51 -4.28 15.93
CA ASP A 194 0.89 -3.98 15.69
C ASP A 194 1.43 -2.91 16.65
N LEU A 195 0.65 -1.87 16.95
CA LEU A 195 1.01 -0.88 17.97
C LEU A 195 1.17 -1.53 19.35
N TYR A 196 0.25 -2.44 19.71
CA TYR A 196 0.31 -3.15 20.98
C TYR A 196 1.58 -4.00 21.09
N LYS A 197 1.94 -4.73 20.03
CA LYS A 197 3.18 -5.52 19.97
C LYS A 197 4.43 -4.66 20.10
N ILE A 198 4.49 -3.54 19.37
CA ILE A 198 5.61 -2.58 19.49
C ILE A 198 5.70 -2.03 20.92
N HIS A 199 4.56 -1.71 21.54
CA HIS A 199 4.52 -1.24 22.92
C HIS A 199 5.01 -2.30 23.92
N GLN A 200 4.60 -3.56 23.78
CA GLN A 200 5.04 -4.65 24.63
C GLN A 200 6.54 -4.94 24.46
N TRP A 201 7.03 -4.95 23.22
CA TRP A 201 8.46 -5.04 22.91
C TRP A 201 9.26 -3.91 23.57
N ARG A 202 8.72 -2.69 23.58
CA ARG A 202 9.35 -1.55 24.26
C ARG A 202 9.38 -1.73 25.78
N GLN A 203 8.27 -2.19 26.38
CA GLN A 203 8.21 -2.40 27.83
C GLN A 203 9.20 -3.47 28.30
N THR A 204 9.40 -4.53 27.51
CA THR A 204 10.35 -5.62 27.85
C THR A 204 11.81 -5.18 27.79
N ARG A 205 12.17 -4.19 26.97
CA ARG A 205 13.54 -3.64 26.89
C ARG A 205 13.86 -2.51 27.90
N GLY A 206 12.84 -1.94 28.56
CA GLY A 206 13.05 -0.91 29.59
C GLY A 206 13.41 0.49 29.04
N ALA A 207 14.04 1.32 29.87
CA ALA A 207 14.22 2.77 29.65
C ALA A 207 15.19 3.15 28.52
N THR A 208 15.94 2.21 27.96
CA THR A 208 16.93 2.46 26.89
C THR A 208 16.27 2.33 25.51
N PHE A 209 15.30 3.20 25.21
CA PHE A 209 14.73 3.26 23.87
C PHE A 209 15.69 4.01 22.94
N VAL A 210 16.19 3.31 21.91
CA VAL A 210 16.98 3.93 20.83
C VAL A 210 16.20 3.82 19.53
N LEU A 211 16.11 4.91 18.77
CA LEU A 211 15.35 4.93 17.51
C LEU A 211 15.88 3.92 16.47
N SER A 212 17.19 3.63 16.48
CA SER A 212 17.79 2.58 15.64
C SER A 212 17.10 1.25 15.88
N ASP A 213 16.94 0.86 17.15
CA ASP A 213 16.35 -0.41 17.53
C ASP A 213 14.89 -0.51 17.07
N LEU A 214 14.16 0.60 17.08
CA LEU A 214 12.79 0.65 16.55
C LEU A 214 12.79 0.47 15.02
N ASN A 215 13.69 1.15 14.31
CA ASN A 215 13.80 1.03 12.86
C ASN A 215 14.24 -0.38 12.45
N ASP A 216 15.13 -1.01 13.22
CA ASP A 216 15.56 -2.39 13.00
C ASP A 216 14.41 -3.36 13.28
N TYR A 217 13.69 -3.19 14.40
CA TYR A 217 12.50 -4.00 14.72
C TYR A 217 11.40 -3.92 13.65
N ILE A 218 11.20 -2.74 13.05
CA ILE A 218 10.23 -2.53 11.98
C ILE A 218 10.70 -3.11 10.64
N ARG A 219 12.02 -3.23 10.43
CA ARG A 219 12.63 -3.63 9.16
C ARG A 219 12.95 -5.10 9.06
N GLU A 220 13.35 -5.72 10.17
CA GLU A 220 13.88 -7.07 10.18
C GLU A 220 12.83 -8.06 9.67
N SER A 221 13.10 -8.50 8.46
CA SER A 221 12.78 -9.80 7.86
C SER A 221 14.14 -10.30 7.40
N VAL A 222 15.05 -10.55 8.35
CA VAL A 222 16.34 -11.15 8.04
C VAL A 222 16.10 -12.64 7.94
N VAL A 223 16.12 -13.14 6.71
CA VAL A 223 16.38 -14.55 6.43
C VAL A 223 17.79 -14.82 6.97
N ASP A 224 17.90 -15.32 8.20
CA ASP A 224 19.12 -15.94 8.71
C ASP A 224 18.75 -17.29 9.35
N ASP A 225 19.35 -18.35 8.80
CA ASP A 225 19.24 -19.77 9.14
C ASP A 225 19.80 -20.11 10.54
N CYS A 226 19.33 -19.45 11.60
CA CYS A 226 19.75 -19.77 12.97
C CYS A 226 18.55 -20.18 13.83
N SER A 227 18.24 -21.46 13.73
CA SER A 227 17.41 -22.21 14.68
C SER A 227 18.03 -22.17 16.08
N GLU A 228 17.49 -21.35 16.98
CA GLU A 228 17.47 -21.73 18.40
C GLU A 228 16.16 -21.29 19.09
N PHE A 229 15.48 -22.32 19.57
CA PHE A 229 14.11 -22.35 20.04
C PHE A 229 14.02 -21.73 21.45
N THR A 230 13.45 -20.53 21.56
CA THR A 230 13.04 -19.96 22.86
C THR A 230 11.56 -19.61 22.80
N LEU A 231 10.77 -20.11 23.76
CA LEU A 231 9.31 -19.97 23.86
C LEU A 231 8.82 -18.52 24.20
N THR A 232 9.57 -17.51 23.78
CA THR A 232 9.33 -16.07 23.98
C THR A 232 9.78 -15.27 22.76
N GLN A 233 9.61 -15.78 21.54
CA GLN A 233 10.13 -15.10 20.35
C GLN A 233 9.37 -13.78 20.07
N PRO A 234 10.06 -12.63 20.01
CA PRO A 234 9.51 -11.44 19.38
C PRO A 234 9.38 -11.73 17.89
N GLY A 235 8.19 -12.15 17.47
CA GLY A 235 7.90 -12.43 16.07
C GLY A 235 8.18 -11.21 15.18
N GLU A 236 8.93 -11.46 14.12
CA GLU A 236 9.30 -10.55 13.04
C GLU A 236 8.13 -9.62 12.65
N MET A 237 8.34 -8.30 12.75
CA MET A 237 7.32 -7.31 12.38
C MET A 237 7.78 -6.49 11.18
N ASN A 238 7.74 -7.09 9.98
CA ASN A 238 7.67 -6.31 8.74
C ASN A 238 6.27 -5.67 8.60
N SER A 239 5.94 -4.76 9.51
CA SER A 239 4.65 -4.08 9.57
C SER A 239 4.77 -2.62 9.12
N ALA A 240 3.90 -2.23 8.18
CA ALA A 240 3.75 -0.85 7.76
C ALA A 240 2.86 -0.02 8.72
N SER A 241 2.34 -0.60 9.81
CA SER A 241 1.31 0.01 10.66
C SER A 241 1.73 1.32 11.31
N LEU A 242 2.95 1.41 11.86
CA LEU A 242 3.46 2.67 12.40
C LEU A 242 3.61 3.72 11.30
N MET A 243 4.08 3.32 10.12
CA MET A 243 4.26 4.23 8.97
C MET A 243 2.93 4.76 8.44
N ILE A 244 1.85 3.99 8.50
CA ILE A 244 0.50 4.47 8.14
C ILE A 244 0.10 5.67 9.01
N LEU A 245 0.45 5.63 10.30
CA LEU A 245 0.11 6.69 11.26
C LEU A 245 1.06 7.88 11.16
N LEU A 246 2.34 7.67 10.88
CA LEU A 246 3.31 8.76 10.81
C LEU A 246 3.29 9.49 9.46
N CYS A 247 3.21 8.76 8.35
CA CYS A 247 3.21 9.34 7.00
C CYS A 247 1.95 10.16 6.73
N ALA A 248 2.09 11.36 6.17
CA ALA A 248 0.97 12.27 5.97
C ALA A 248 -0.11 11.72 5.02
N THR A 249 0.28 11.08 3.91
CA THR A 249 -0.69 10.61 2.89
C THR A 249 -1.51 9.38 3.34
N PRO A 250 -0.92 8.27 3.79
CA PRO A 250 -1.68 7.13 4.30
C PRO A 250 -2.57 7.51 5.50
N ARG A 251 -2.07 8.35 6.41
CA ARG A 251 -2.85 8.84 7.55
C ARG A 251 -4.07 9.65 7.12
N SER A 252 -3.93 10.56 6.16
CA SER A 252 -5.06 11.38 5.71
C SER A 252 -6.13 10.55 5.01
N LEU A 253 -5.71 9.54 4.24
CA LEU A 253 -6.62 8.55 3.63
C LEU A 253 -7.34 7.74 4.70
N LEU A 254 -6.63 7.28 5.75
CA LEU A 254 -7.25 6.56 6.87
C LEU A 254 -8.27 7.43 7.61
N ARG A 255 -7.93 8.69 7.91
CA ARG A 255 -8.85 9.64 8.54
C ARG A 255 -10.11 9.87 7.71
N MET A 256 -9.95 10.07 6.40
CA MET A 256 -11.10 10.18 5.50
C MET A 256 -11.96 8.92 5.53
N MET A 257 -11.32 7.76 5.54
CA MET A 257 -12.01 6.49 5.57
C MET A 257 -12.90 6.36 6.81
N LEU A 258 -12.47 6.85 7.98
CA LEU A 258 -13.31 6.89 9.17
C LEU A 258 -14.58 7.73 8.97
N GLU A 259 -14.47 8.91 8.34
CA GLU A 259 -15.63 9.74 8.01
C GLU A 259 -16.58 9.07 7.00
N LEU A 260 -16.02 8.41 5.98
CA LEU A 260 -16.80 7.67 4.99
C LEU A 260 -17.49 6.44 5.60
N ILE A 261 -16.85 5.75 6.54
CA ILE A 261 -17.45 4.63 7.28
C ILE A 261 -18.63 5.11 8.13
N LYS A 262 -18.49 6.24 8.84
CA LYS A 262 -19.61 6.84 9.60
C LYS A 262 -20.78 7.17 8.68
N ALA A 263 -20.49 7.82 7.54
CA ALA A 263 -21.52 8.16 6.54
C ALA A 263 -22.17 6.90 5.95
N TYR A 264 -21.39 5.86 5.69
CA TYR A 264 -21.87 4.57 5.20
C TYR A 264 -22.86 3.92 6.18
N PHE A 265 -22.52 3.82 7.47
CA PHE A 265 -23.45 3.26 8.45
C PHE A 265 -24.70 4.14 8.64
N GLY A 266 -24.56 5.46 8.60
CA GLY A 266 -25.71 6.37 8.61
C GLY A 266 -26.66 6.14 7.44
N LYS A 267 -26.13 5.97 6.22
CA LYS A 267 -26.91 5.64 5.02
C LYS A 267 -27.48 4.22 5.07
N ALA A 268 -26.77 3.25 5.63
CA ALA A 268 -27.27 1.89 5.80
C ALA A 268 -28.52 1.83 6.70
N ILE A 269 -28.56 2.63 7.76
CA ILE A 269 -29.73 2.77 8.65
C ILE A 269 -30.93 3.40 7.92
N GLN A 270 -30.67 4.37 7.04
CA GLN A 270 -31.71 5.08 6.28
C GLN A 270 -32.17 4.33 5.02
N CYS A 271 -31.53 3.20 4.69
CA CYS A 271 -31.78 2.48 3.46
C CYS A 271 -33.10 1.69 3.54
N LEU A 272 -33.89 1.73 2.45
CA LEU A 272 -35.14 0.98 2.33
C LEU A 272 -34.89 -0.30 1.50
N PRO A 273 -34.85 -1.50 2.11
CA PRO A 273 -34.71 -2.75 1.39
C PRO A 273 -35.96 -3.08 0.58
N GLN A 274 -35.79 -3.60 -0.64
CA GLN A 274 -36.90 -3.97 -1.53
C GLN A 274 -37.42 -5.39 -1.27
N ASN A 275 -36.58 -6.28 -0.76
CA ASN A 275 -36.94 -7.68 -0.48
C ASN A 275 -36.43 -8.15 0.89
N GLY A 276 -36.91 -9.32 1.34
CA GLY A 276 -36.54 -9.88 2.64
C GLY A 276 -35.04 -10.21 2.76
N ALA A 277 -34.40 -10.64 1.67
CA ALA A 277 -32.97 -10.96 1.66
C ALA A 277 -32.09 -9.71 1.84
N GLN A 278 -32.40 -8.62 1.12
CA GLN A 278 -31.75 -7.31 1.28
C GLN A 278 -31.93 -6.77 2.70
N ARG A 279 -33.13 -6.94 3.28
CA ARG A 279 -33.39 -6.54 4.67
C ARG A 279 -32.47 -7.29 5.64
N ALA A 280 -32.30 -8.60 5.48
CA ALA A 280 -31.41 -9.39 6.33
C ALA A 280 -29.94 -8.93 6.20
N LEU A 281 -29.45 -8.71 4.97
CA LEU A 281 -28.07 -8.27 4.72
C LEU A 281 -27.78 -6.84 5.23
N ILE A 282 -28.76 -5.93 5.13
CA ILE A 282 -28.63 -4.59 5.71
C ILE A 282 -28.61 -4.67 7.25
N GLN A 283 -29.48 -5.48 7.85
CA GLN A 283 -29.47 -5.67 9.31
C GLN A 283 -28.16 -6.29 9.80
N GLU A 284 -27.58 -7.23 9.04
CA GLU A 284 -26.26 -7.78 9.33
C GLU A 284 -25.16 -6.71 9.23
N THR A 285 -25.25 -5.82 8.23
CA THR A 285 -24.31 -4.70 8.08
C THR A 285 -24.41 -3.70 9.23
N ILE A 286 -25.64 -3.39 9.68
CA ILE A 286 -25.86 -2.53 10.84
C ILE A 286 -25.38 -3.22 12.12
N GLY A 287 -25.65 -4.53 12.26
CA GLY A 287 -25.18 -5.36 13.38
C GLY A 287 -23.65 -5.41 13.46
N TYR A 288 -22.97 -5.52 12.33
CA TYR A 288 -21.52 -5.51 12.24
C TYR A 288 -20.92 -4.24 12.84
N SER A 289 -21.54 -3.06 12.66
CA SER A 289 -21.06 -1.81 13.29
C SER A 289 -20.98 -1.90 14.82
N LYS A 290 -21.85 -2.70 15.45
CA LYS A 290 -21.88 -2.92 16.90
C LYS A 290 -20.90 -4.01 17.36
N MET A 291 -20.46 -4.87 16.44
CA MET A 291 -19.52 -5.97 16.70
C MET A 291 -18.06 -5.56 16.52
N LEU A 292 -17.78 -4.35 16.03
CA LEU A 292 -16.41 -3.85 15.89
C LEU A 292 -15.71 -3.84 17.27
N PRO A 293 -14.46 -4.31 17.36
CA PRO A 293 -13.73 -4.36 18.63
C PRO A 293 -13.25 -2.96 19.10
N PHE A 294 -13.55 -1.92 18.32
CA PHE A 294 -13.20 -0.53 18.61
C PHE A 294 -14.35 0.41 18.27
N LYS A 295 -14.34 1.61 18.87
CA LYS A 295 -15.27 2.69 18.56
C LYS A 295 -14.59 3.70 17.62
N LEU A 296 -15.25 4.03 16.50
CA LEU A 296 -14.72 4.99 15.51
C LEU A 296 -14.21 6.32 16.12
N PRO A 297 -14.93 6.97 17.06
CA PRO A 297 -14.47 8.23 17.63
C PRO A 297 -13.15 8.13 18.40
N ILE A 298 -12.83 6.97 18.98
CA ILE A 298 -11.55 6.75 19.68
C ILE A 298 -10.41 6.68 18.66
N ILE A 299 -10.64 6.04 17.52
CA ILE A 299 -9.64 5.99 16.43
C ILE A 299 -9.43 7.38 15.81
N ASP A 300 -10.47 8.18 15.65
CA ASP A 300 -10.32 9.57 15.21
C ASP A 300 -9.49 10.40 16.19
N ALA A 301 -9.74 10.25 17.51
CA ALA A 301 -8.97 10.91 18.55
C ALA A 301 -7.49 10.48 18.50
N LEU A 302 -7.22 9.18 18.33
CA LEU A 302 -5.86 8.66 18.15
C LEU A 302 -5.15 9.31 16.96
N ILE A 303 -5.77 9.36 15.78
CA ILE A 303 -5.17 9.96 14.59
C ILE A 303 -4.87 11.45 14.84
N LEU A 304 -5.78 12.16 15.50
CA LEU A 304 -5.59 13.57 15.85
C LEU A 304 -4.43 13.76 16.84
N GLU A 305 -4.31 12.92 17.86
CA GLU A 305 -3.20 12.95 18.80
C GLU A 305 -1.85 12.68 18.10
N VAL A 306 -1.81 11.70 17.18
CA VAL A 306 -0.62 11.43 16.35
C VAL A 306 -0.25 12.64 15.50
N GLU A 307 -1.22 13.31 14.86
CA GLU A 307 -0.98 14.55 14.11
C GLU A 307 -0.36 15.64 14.98
N ASN A 308 -0.88 15.82 16.19
CA ASN A 308 -0.35 16.81 17.13
C ASN A 308 1.08 16.46 17.57
N SER A 309 1.36 15.18 17.87
CA SER A 309 2.71 14.72 18.21
C SER A 309 3.72 14.96 17.07
N ILE A 310 3.31 14.77 15.81
CA ILE A 310 4.17 15.06 14.65
C ILE A 310 4.42 16.55 14.50
N ARG A 311 3.39 17.40 14.61
CA ARG A 311 3.57 18.86 14.57
C ARG A 311 4.51 19.35 15.67
N MET A 312 4.37 18.81 16.88
CA MET A 312 5.26 19.13 18.00
C MET A 312 6.70 18.68 17.73
N SER A 313 6.89 17.48 17.14
CA SER A 313 8.22 16.97 16.81
C SER A 313 8.92 17.84 15.76
N TYR A 314 8.22 18.21 14.68
CA TYR A 314 8.75 19.14 13.69
C TYR A 314 9.07 20.52 14.27
N LYS A 315 8.23 21.01 15.19
CA LYS A 315 8.48 22.30 15.88
C LYS A 315 9.69 22.23 16.80
N MET A 316 9.87 21.13 17.55
CA MET A 316 11.02 20.94 18.44
C MET A 316 12.32 20.73 17.68
N ALA A 317 12.26 20.11 16.51
CA ALA A 317 13.40 19.94 15.62
C ALA A 317 13.71 21.18 14.76
N ASP A 318 12.94 22.27 14.89
CA ASP A 318 13.00 23.47 14.05
C ASP A 318 13.06 23.15 12.54
N ALA A 319 12.27 22.15 12.13
CA ALA A 319 12.36 21.59 10.79
C ALA A 319 11.77 22.54 9.72
N ASN A 320 12.59 22.91 8.74
CA ASN A 320 12.15 23.69 7.60
C ASN A 320 11.28 22.86 6.62
N THR A 321 10.63 23.52 5.67
CA THR A 321 9.74 22.85 4.69
C THR A 321 10.44 21.72 3.93
N GLN A 322 11.71 21.91 3.55
CA GLN A 322 12.46 20.90 2.80
C GLN A 322 12.80 19.69 3.65
N GLN A 323 13.24 19.90 4.90
CA GLN A 323 13.52 18.84 5.86
C GLN A 323 12.28 18.01 6.18
N ARG A 324 11.11 18.65 6.25
CA ARG A 324 9.82 17.96 6.43
C ARG A 324 9.47 17.09 5.22
N ILE A 325 9.71 17.57 4.00
CA ILE A 325 9.54 16.77 2.78
C ILE A 325 10.51 15.57 2.79
N ASP A 326 11.78 15.80 3.13
CA ASP A 326 12.79 14.75 3.17
C ASP A 326 12.49 13.69 4.25
N ALA A 327 11.91 14.11 5.38
CA ALA A 327 11.42 13.22 6.44
C ALA A 327 10.27 12.34 5.93
N GLU A 328 9.27 12.91 5.26
CA GLU A 328 8.17 12.14 4.66
C GLU A 328 8.68 11.16 3.58
N LEU A 329 9.61 11.59 2.72
CA LEU A 329 10.20 10.71 1.71
C LEU A 329 10.98 9.55 2.33
N THR A 330 11.68 9.79 3.43
CA THR A 330 12.41 8.75 4.15
C THR A 330 11.45 7.70 4.71
N MET A 331 10.32 8.12 5.30
CA MET A 331 9.29 7.18 5.76
C MET A 331 8.62 6.43 4.59
N LEU A 332 8.23 7.14 3.53
CA LEU A 332 7.51 6.54 2.40
C LEU A 332 8.37 5.58 1.57
N VAL A 333 9.64 5.91 1.34
CA VAL A 333 10.52 5.18 0.41
C VAL A 333 11.42 4.20 1.14
N ASP A 334 11.99 4.58 2.28
CA ASP A 334 12.97 3.75 3.00
C ASP A 334 12.36 2.94 4.13
N GLY A 335 11.12 3.26 4.53
CA GLY A 335 10.41 2.61 5.63
C GLY A 335 10.99 2.93 7.01
N GLU A 336 11.76 4.01 7.13
CA GLU A 336 12.40 4.41 8.40
C GLU A 336 11.67 5.58 9.04
N VAL A 337 11.64 5.60 10.37
CA VAL A 337 11.29 6.78 11.15
C VAL A 337 12.49 7.74 11.16
N PRO A 338 12.38 8.97 10.64
CA PRO A 338 13.42 9.98 10.68
C PRO A 338 13.67 10.45 12.12
N LEU A 339 14.92 10.86 12.41
CA LEU A 339 15.32 11.35 13.73
C LEU A 339 14.46 12.53 14.22
N CYS A 340 14.03 13.43 13.32
CA CYS A 340 13.17 14.56 13.68
C CYS A 340 11.76 14.16 14.14
N LEU A 341 11.35 12.90 13.92
CA LEU A 341 10.07 12.33 14.34
C LEU A 341 10.20 11.30 15.47
N SER A 342 11.39 11.18 16.08
CA SER A 342 11.63 10.25 17.20
C SER A 342 10.63 10.45 18.33
N LEU A 343 10.41 11.70 18.75
CA LEU A 343 9.47 12.06 19.80
C LEU A 343 8.04 11.63 19.43
N ALA A 344 7.61 11.83 18.19
CA ALA A 344 6.29 11.38 17.75
C ALA A 344 6.16 9.86 17.81
N ALA A 345 7.16 9.13 17.29
CA ALA A 345 7.17 7.67 17.32
C ALA A 345 7.18 7.13 18.76
N GLU A 346 7.92 7.76 19.67
CA GLU A 346 7.92 7.42 21.10
C GLU A 346 6.57 7.69 21.77
N GLN A 347 5.92 8.81 21.46
CA GLN A 347 4.60 9.10 22.02
C GLN A 347 3.56 8.09 21.52
N VAL A 348 3.57 7.77 20.22
CA VAL A 348 2.65 6.82 19.60
C VAL A 348 2.84 5.42 20.18
N THR A 349 4.07 4.91 20.20
CA THR A 349 4.38 3.55 20.68
C THR A 349 4.37 3.44 22.21
N GLY A 350 4.47 4.55 22.94
CA GLY A 350 4.43 4.60 24.40
C GLY A 350 3.06 5.04 24.91
N ASN A 351 2.98 6.33 25.26
CA ASN A 351 1.86 6.94 25.98
C ASN A 351 0.51 6.80 25.28
N LEU A 352 0.46 6.89 23.95
CA LEU A 352 -0.81 6.74 23.23
C LEU A 352 -1.26 5.30 23.26
N THR A 353 -0.37 4.36 22.98
CA THR A 353 -0.71 2.93 23.00
C THR A 353 -1.15 2.47 24.38
N SER A 354 -0.54 2.96 25.47
CA SER A 354 -1.01 2.63 26.83
C SER A 354 -2.42 3.14 27.10
N LYS A 355 -2.77 4.37 26.68
CA LYS A 355 -4.16 4.88 26.81
C LYS A 355 -5.17 4.08 25.99
N LEU A 356 -4.76 3.56 24.83
CA LEU A 356 -5.61 2.72 24.00
C LEU A 356 -5.87 1.36 24.66
N GLN A 357 -4.90 0.80 25.38
CA GLN A 357 -5.09 -0.45 26.13
C GLN A 357 -6.22 -0.31 27.17
N ASP A 358 -6.31 0.83 27.85
CA ASP A 358 -7.39 1.10 28.81
C ASP A 358 -8.76 1.25 28.13
N SER A 359 -8.77 1.61 26.84
CA SER A 359 -9.98 1.93 26.07
C SER A 359 -10.56 0.73 25.31
N PHE A 360 -9.77 -0.31 25.08
CA PHE A 360 -10.15 -1.46 24.25
C PHE A 360 -9.96 -2.79 24.96
N GLU A 361 -10.86 -3.73 24.66
CA GLU A 361 -10.67 -5.12 25.07
C GLU A 361 -9.65 -5.77 24.11
N MET A 362 -8.37 -5.69 24.46
CA MET A 362 -7.26 -6.08 23.59
C MET A 362 -7.32 -7.54 23.12
N SER A 363 -7.90 -8.44 23.92
CA SER A 363 -8.12 -9.84 23.53
C SER A 363 -8.93 -9.95 22.24
N LYS A 364 -9.95 -9.11 22.04
CA LYS A 364 -10.77 -9.11 20.81
C LYS A 364 -10.03 -8.57 19.59
N ILE A 365 -8.91 -7.88 19.76
CA ILE A 365 -8.10 -7.33 18.67
C ILE A 365 -7.03 -8.34 18.28
N ILE A 366 -6.28 -8.87 19.25
CA ILE A 366 -5.12 -9.77 19.00
C ILE A 366 -5.54 -11.08 18.31
N PHE A 367 -6.71 -11.63 18.65
CA PHE A 367 -7.14 -12.92 18.10
C PHE A 367 -7.81 -12.83 16.72
N VAL A 368 -7.96 -11.63 16.14
CA VAL A 368 -8.55 -11.48 14.82
C VAL A 368 -7.51 -11.80 13.76
N ASN A 369 -7.80 -12.80 12.93
CA ASN A 369 -6.97 -13.10 11.76
C ASN A 369 -7.11 -11.97 10.71
N THR A 370 -6.00 -11.28 10.46
CA THR A 370 -5.86 -10.21 9.46
C THR A 370 -5.00 -10.61 8.26
N ASP A 371 -4.63 -11.88 8.14
CA ASP A 371 -3.71 -12.40 7.10
C ASP A 371 -4.27 -12.18 5.69
N TRP A 372 -5.59 -12.20 5.55
CA TRP A 372 -6.28 -11.98 4.28
C TRP A 372 -6.06 -10.57 3.70
N LEU A 373 -5.59 -9.60 4.50
CA LEU A 373 -5.19 -8.29 4.01
C LEU A 373 -3.96 -8.36 3.09
N GLY A 374 -3.16 -9.42 3.19
CA GLY A 374 -1.92 -9.59 2.41
C GLY A 374 -0.79 -8.67 2.87
N LEU A 375 -0.79 -8.28 4.15
CA LEU A 375 0.18 -7.34 4.74
C LEU A 375 1.18 -8.03 5.68
N ARG A 376 0.86 -9.24 6.15
CA ARG A 376 1.76 -10.07 6.94
C ARG A 376 2.52 -11.02 6.01
N ASP A 377 3.82 -11.15 6.26
CA ASP A 377 4.61 -12.17 5.62
C ASP A 377 4.25 -13.48 6.35
N SER A 378 3.75 -14.47 5.62
CA SER A 378 3.41 -15.77 6.20
C SER A 378 4.52 -16.75 5.85
N ASP A 379 5.14 -17.35 6.88
CA ASP A 379 6.24 -18.32 6.75
C ASP A 379 5.78 -19.75 6.42
N THR A 380 4.50 -19.94 6.12
CA THR A 380 4.00 -21.29 5.84
C THR A 380 4.40 -21.72 4.42
N GLU A 381 5.47 -22.50 4.33
CA GLU A 381 5.89 -23.22 3.12
C GLU A 381 4.98 -24.42 2.78
N ASP A 382 4.16 -24.91 3.71
CA ASP A 382 3.27 -26.06 3.51
C ASP A 382 1.80 -25.78 3.92
N GLY A 383 0.85 -25.97 2.99
CA GLY A 383 -0.52 -26.35 3.34
C GLY A 383 -1.67 -25.71 2.51
N PRO A 384 -2.70 -26.49 2.14
CA PRO A 384 -3.77 -26.14 1.20
C PRO A 384 -4.88 -25.25 1.81
N THR A 385 -4.53 -24.25 2.63
CA THR A 385 -5.24 -22.97 2.52
C THR A 385 -4.73 -22.30 1.25
N GLN A 386 -5.09 -22.92 0.12
CA GLN A 386 -5.17 -22.35 -1.22
C GLN A 386 -5.30 -20.84 -1.06
N ARG A 387 -4.20 -20.08 -1.27
CA ARG A 387 -4.14 -18.62 -1.05
C ARG A 387 -5.47 -18.06 -1.54
N ARG A 388 -6.41 -17.79 -0.63
CA ARG A 388 -7.79 -17.45 -1.03
C ARG A 388 -7.61 -16.19 -1.84
N LYS A 389 -7.74 -16.30 -3.17
CA LYS A 389 -7.56 -15.18 -4.05
C LYS A 389 -8.70 -14.23 -3.67
N TYR A 390 -8.40 -13.02 -3.21
CA TYR A 390 -9.45 -12.05 -2.92
C TYR A 390 -9.61 -11.13 -4.12
N ASP A 391 -10.84 -10.83 -4.47
CA ASP A 391 -11.16 -9.76 -5.40
C ASP A 391 -10.65 -8.45 -4.79
N VAL A 392 -9.65 -7.83 -5.42
CA VAL A 392 -9.01 -6.64 -4.86
C VAL A 392 -9.94 -5.43 -4.84
N ILE A 393 -10.99 -5.40 -5.66
CA ILE A 393 -11.96 -4.29 -5.74
C ILE A 393 -13.11 -4.52 -4.75
N ARG A 394 -13.76 -5.68 -4.82
CA ARG A 394 -14.92 -6.04 -3.99
C ARG A 394 -14.54 -6.51 -2.59
N LYS A 395 -13.29 -6.89 -2.38
CA LYS A 395 -12.79 -7.48 -1.12
C LYS A 395 -13.50 -8.79 -0.74
N THR A 396 -13.97 -9.53 -1.73
CA THR A 396 -14.65 -10.82 -1.57
C THR A 396 -13.71 -11.98 -1.92
N PRO A 397 -13.84 -13.14 -1.27
CA PRO A 397 -13.09 -14.33 -1.67
C PRO A 397 -13.50 -14.75 -3.09
N ILE A 398 -12.51 -15.09 -3.92
CA ILE A 398 -12.68 -15.69 -5.24
C ILE A 398 -12.71 -17.20 -5.05
N THR A 399 -13.77 -17.84 -5.52
CA THR A 399 -13.96 -19.28 -5.45
C THR A 399 -13.53 -19.96 -6.74
N GLU A 400 -13.28 -21.27 -6.67
CA GLU A 400 -13.06 -22.08 -7.87
C GLU A 400 -14.25 -21.94 -8.85
N GLY A 401 -13.95 -21.91 -10.15
CA GLY A 401 -14.96 -21.73 -11.19
C GLY A 401 -15.21 -20.28 -11.63
N MET A 402 -14.88 -19.28 -10.79
CA MET A 402 -14.99 -17.87 -11.17
C MET A 402 -14.02 -17.52 -12.32
N LYS A 403 -14.47 -16.67 -13.23
CA LYS A 403 -13.62 -16.08 -14.27
C LYS A 403 -12.91 -14.87 -13.68
N VAL A 404 -11.59 -14.86 -13.78
CA VAL A 404 -10.76 -13.86 -13.14
C VAL A 404 -9.90 -13.11 -14.14
N ARG A 405 -9.66 -11.85 -13.83
CA ARG A 405 -8.63 -11.04 -14.48
C ARG A 405 -7.53 -10.76 -13.47
N SER A 406 -6.28 -10.74 -13.93
CA SER A 406 -5.12 -10.41 -13.11
C SER A 406 -4.43 -9.16 -13.65
N CYS A 407 -3.92 -8.34 -12.73
CA CYS A 407 -3.11 -7.19 -13.07
C CYS A 407 -1.66 -7.61 -13.25
N ARG A 408 -1.06 -7.31 -14.41
CA ARG A 408 0.36 -7.62 -14.66
C ARG A 408 1.34 -6.75 -13.87
N ARG A 409 0.89 -5.61 -13.35
CA ARG A 409 1.74 -4.67 -12.60
C ARG A 409 1.88 -5.03 -11.14
N CYS A 410 0.75 -5.30 -10.46
CA CYS A 410 0.72 -5.59 -9.02
C CYS A 410 0.15 -6.98 -8.66
N GLY A 411 -0.01 -7.88 -9.63
CA GLY A 411 -0.45 -9.26 -9.38
C GLY A 411 -1.85 -9.43 -8.79
N SER A 412 -2.56 -8.33 -8.50
CA SER A 412 -3.89 -8.39 -7.91
C SER A 412 -4.89 -9.00 -8.88
N VAL A 413 -5.93 -9.62 -8.33
CA VAL A 413 -6.94 -10.34 -9.09
C VAL A 413 -8.32 -9.74 -8.83
N VAL A 414 -9.20 -9.83 -9.83
CA VAL A 414 -10.58 -9.36 -9.76
C VAL A 414 -11.48 -10.39 -10.45
N GLU A 415 -12.66 -10.63 -9.89
CA GLU A 415 -13.70 -11.39 -10.57
C GLU A 415 -14.19 -10.59 -11.78
N ASP A 416 -14.27 -11.24 -12.95
CA ASP A 416 -14.86 -10.61 -14.12
C ASP A 416 -16.38 -10.65 -14.03
N ALA A 417 -16.95 -9.63 -13.38
CA ALA A 417 -18.38 -9.52 -13.15
C ALA A 417 -19.21 -9.40 -14.44
N TYR A 418 -18.59 -9.19 -15.61
CA TYR A 418 -19.30 -8.98 -16.87
C TYR A 418 -19.38 -10.23 -17.76
N VAL A 419 -18.56 -11.24 -17.51
CA VAL A 419 -18.45 -12.38 -18.42
C VAL A 419 -19.58 -13.39 -18.14
N GLY A 420 -20.42 -13.58 -19.16
CA GLY A 420 -21.58 -14.49 -19.09
C GLY A 420 -22.88 -13.81 -18.66
N MET A 421 -22.83 -12.56 -18.21
CA MET A 421 -24.03 -11.78 -17.89
C MET A 421 -24.73 -11.25 -19.14
N GLY A 422 -26.05 -11.40 -19.18
CA GLY A 422 -26.92 -10.77 -20.18
C GLY A 422 -27.00 -9.24 -19.99
N GLU A 423 -27.53 -8.52 -20.99
CA GLU A 423 -27.58 -7.05 -20.97
C GLU A 423 -28.32 -6.48 -19.75
N ARG A 424 -29.43 -7.12 -19.35
CA ARG A 424 -30.19 -6.74 -18.14
C ARG A 424 -29.41 -6.95 -16.84
N GLU A 425 -28.59 -7.99 -16.75
CA GLU A 425 -27.79 -8.28 -15.56
C GLU A 425 -26.62 -7.30 -15.44
N ARG A 426 -26.03 -6.89 -16.59
CA ARG A 426 -25.01 -5.83 -16.62
C ARG A 426 -25.56 -4.49 -16.14
N MET A 427 -26.82 -4.18 -16.46
CA MET A 427 -27.50 -2.98 -15.94
C MET A 427 -27.82 -3.06 -14.44
N ALA A 428 -27.83 -4.26 -13.85
CA ALA A 428 -28.03 -4.48 -12.43
C ALA A 428 -26.73 -4.34 -11.59
N VAL A 429 -25.56 -4.32 -12.24
CA VAL A 429 -24.28 -4.10 -11.55
C VAL A 429 -24.25 -2.69 -10.94
N PRO A 430 -23.92 -2.54 -9.64
CA PRO A 430 -23.81 -1.23 -9.02
C PRO A 430 -22.87 -0.29 -9.81
N PRO A 431 -23.25 0.97 -10.10
CA PRO A 431 -22.45 1.88 -10.93
C PRO A 431 -21.01 2.07 -10.45
N TRP A 432 -20.79 2.05 -9.13
CA TRP A 432 -19.44 2.15 -8.55
C TRP A 432 -18.55 0.98 -8.97
N LEU A 433 -19.10 -0.24 -9.02
CA LEU A 433 -18.35 -1.46 -9.35
C LEU A 433 -17.97 -1.46 -10.83
N ALA A 434 -18.89 -1.01 -11.69
CA ALA A 434 -18.63 -0.85 -13.12
C ALA A 434 -17.46 0.08 -13.40
N GLN A 435 -17.37 1.19 -12.66
CA GLN A 435 -16.27 2.13 -12.78
C GLN A 435 -14.97 1.56 -12.17
N ALA A 436 -15.06 0.94 -10.99
CA ALA A 436 -13.90 0.42 -10.27
C ALA A 436 -13.22 -0.76 -10.98
N GLN A 437 -13.95 -1.54 -11.77
CA GLN A 437 -13.40 -2.67 -12.52
C GLN A 437 -12.69 -2.30 -13.84
N ARG A 438 -12.63 -1.02 -14.22
CA ARG A 438 -11.92 -0.59 -15.45
C ARG A 438 -10.41 -0.75 -15.34
N PHE A 439 -9.87 -0.47 -14.17
CA PHE A 439 -8.43 -0.52 -13.89
C PHE A 439 -8.19 -1.21 -12.55
N CYS A 440 -6.98 -1.74 -12.36
CA CYS A 440 -6.55 -2.20 -11.06
C CYS A 440 -6.42 -1.05 -10.06
N ILE A 441 -6.34 -1.35 -8.75
CA ILE A 441 -6.06 -0.36 -7.71
C ILE A 441 -4.73 0.38 -7.96
N CYS A 442 -3.79 -0.24 -8.65
CA CYS A 442 -2.53 0.36 -9.08
C CYS A 442 -2.62 1.11 -10.42
N LEU A 443 -3.81 1.25 -11.00
CA LEU A 443 -4.04 1.80 -12.35
C LEU A 443 -3.45 0.96 -13.51
N GLY A 444 -3.02 -0.27 -13.23
CA GLY A 444 -2.65 -1.23 -14.27
C GLY A 444 -3.87 -1.81 -14.98
N TYR A 445 -3.68 -2.26 -16.21
CA TYR A 445 -4.72 -2.94 -16.98
C TYR A 445 -4.95 -4.36 -16.47
N TRP A 446 -6.20 -4.80 -16.62
CA TRP A 446 -6.64 -6.16 -16.34
C TRP A 446 -6.36 -7.06 -17.54
N MET A 447 -5.70 -8.19 -17.30
CA MET A 447 -5.51 -9.25 -18.30
C MET A 447 -6.36 -10.46 -17.91
N LEU A 448 -6.99 -11.11 -18.89
CA LEU A 448 -7.68 -12.38 -18.64
C LEU A 448 -6.64 -13.44 -18.26
N GLU A 449 -6.85 -14.16 -17.15
CA GLU A 449 -6.08 -15.37 -16.88
C GLU A 449 -6.55 -16.46 -17.85
N SER A 450 -5.70 -16.81 -18.84
CA SER A 450 -5.88 -18.04 -19.60
C SER A 450 -5.65 -19.21 -18.64
N ARG A 451 -6.66 -20.06 -18.48
CA ARG A 451 -6.51 -21.33 -17.75
C ARG A 451 -5.50 -22.24 -18.44
#